data_AF-A0A7G5C2W6-F1
#
_entry.id   AF-A0A7G5C2W6-F1
#
_cell.length_a   1.000
_cell.length_b   1.000
_cell.length_c   1.000
_cell.angle_alpha   90.00
_cell.angle_beta   90.00
_cell.angle_gamma   90.00
#
_symmetry.space_group_name_H-M   'P 1'
#
loop_
_entity.id
_entity.type
_entity.pdbx_description
1 polymer ?
#
loop_
_entity_poly.entity_id
_entity_poly.type
_entity_poly.pdbx_seq_one_letter_code
_entity_poly.pdbx_strand_id
1 'polypeptide(L)'
;MGMKAIRKKSMMIMLAMLVALGGIPGWTMPGIRQAAAAATGIWEPVGNAGLTTGESVNTDLFIAADGTPYVAYKDGTNSYKAAVKKYNGSSWVTVGNSGFSSGAANNIQIYVDNGTPYVLYSDEGQSGRIFVMKFDGTNWGPVGGGPLTSVNSAYFHELSIYVYNGVPYVAFPDPANQLKGTMKRFNGSGWETLGGFFTTTTVSSLSLYVYEGTPYLGYQRGFGGNKANVIKFNGSGWETVGNADLSGGASDYLSLYVDAGTPYLAYQDSDNGKRITVRKLDGGTWQPIGIAGFSAGTSTHTSLFVYGGTPYVAYKNYNDNGIMVMKYAGSAWELLGGGLLGSGTYPSLYVYDGVPYVAYQDYGVSSKVTVKKLKKTVTYDGNGSTTGTVPAGTIGYDKNAVVTVLGNAGNLEKTGHSFTGWNTAADGSGTPYGAGATFAMGEDALTLYAQWTINNYQVAYDGNGSTGGGVPAGGSYAYGTAVTVQGNAGNLIKTGHTFAGWNTAADGNGTNYDAGSSLTVGPANVTLYARWTANSYALDYDGNGSTGGGVPAGGSYVYGSGITISGNSGNLTKTGHTFAGVEYGGERKRNGLGSCGYVEYGPVWRYDAVCAVDCE
;
A
#
# COMPACT_ATOMS: atom_id res chain seq x y z
N MET A 1 -11.23 51.20 -3.76
CA MET A 1 -9.89 50.95 -4.32
C MET A 1 -8.99 50.55 -3.17
N GLY A 2 -8.33 49.41 -3.08
CA GLY A 2 -8.23 48.21 -3.90
C GLY A 2 -7.27 47.27 -3.16
N MET A 3 -7.68 46.03 -2.90
CA MET A 3 -6.82 44.88 -2.56
C MET A 3 -7.73 43.69 -2.22
N LYS A 4 -8.15 42.93 -3.23
CA LYS A 4 -8.71 41.58 -3.09
C LYS A 4 -8.82 40.90 -4.46
N ALA A 5 -7.69 40.73 -5.13
CA ALA A 5 -7.60 39.88 -6.33
C ALA A 5 -6.15 39.55 -6.68
N ILE A 6 -5.49 38.68 -5.89
CA ILE A 6 -4.43 37.76 -6.32
C ILE A 6 -4.34 36.69 -5.21
N ARG A 7 -5.10 35.59 -5.35
CA ARG A 7 -4.88 34.30 -4.67
C ARG A 7 -5.91 33.28 -5.21
N LYS A 8 -5.89 33.03 -6.53
CA LYS A 8 -6.71 31.95 -7.14
C LYS A 8 -6.06 31.25 -8.35
N LYS A 9 -4.74 31.37 -8.55
CA LYS A 9 -4.05 30.67 -9.67
C LYS A 9 -2.75 29.93 -9.33
N SER A 10 -2.40 29.74 -8.05
CA SER A 10 -1.19 29.00 -7.65
C SER A 10 -1.44 27.77 -6.77
N MET A 11 -2.69 27.30 -6.67
CA MET A 11 -3.08 26.19 -5.77
C MET A 11 -3.56 24.94 -6.52
N MET A 12 -3.27 24.83 -7.83
CA MET A 12 -3.74 23.73 -8.68
C MET A 12 -2.62 22.89 -9.30
N ILE A 13 -1.35 23.10 -8.91
CA ILE A 13 -0.19 22.33 -9.42
C ILE A 13 0.59 21.59 -8.29
N MET A 14 0.19 21.73 -7.02
CA MET A 14 0.72 20.91 -5.91
C MET A 14 -0.37 19.99 -5.32
N LEU A 15 -0.87 19.06 -6.14
CA LEU A 15 -1.69 17.94 -5.64
C LEU A 15 -1.31 16.59 -6.28
N ALA A 16 -0.15 16.50 -6.93
CA ALA A 16 0.36 15.26 -7.52
C ALA A 16 1.74 14.81 -6.98
N MET A 17 2.27 15.46 -5.94
CA MET A 17 3.56 15.08 -5.32
C MET A 17 3.46 14.99 -3.79
N LEU A 18 2.42 14.34 -3.26
CA LEU A 18 2.38 13.96 -1.85
C LEU A 18 1.60 12.64 -1.66
N VAL A 19 2.04 11.58 -2.35
CA VAL A 19 1.63 10.19 -2.09
C VAL A 19 2.88 9.32 -2.01
N ALA A 20 3.80 9.70 -1.12
CA ALA A 20 4.92 8.90 -0.64
C ALA A 20 5.62 9.72 0.43
N LEU A 21 5.14 9.65 1.67
CA LEU A 21 5.81 9.95 2.95
C LEU A 21 4.73 10.24 4.00
N GLY A 22 4.64 9.36 5.00
CA GLY A 22 4.15 9.67 6.36
C GLY A 22 2.72 10.21 6.49
N GLY A 23 1.83 9.40 7.06
CA GLY A 23 0.45 9.78 7.35
C GLY A 23 0.32 11.13 8.06
N ILE A 24 -0.62 11.93 7.59
CA ILE A 24 -1.08 13.14 8.28
C ILE A 24 -1.96 12.68 9.46
N PRO A 25 -1.58 12.94 10.73
CA PRO A 25 -2.48 12.73 11.85
C PRO A 25 -3.44 13.92 11.93
N GLY A 26 -4.75 13.67 11.93
CA GLY A 26 -5.69 14.71 12.38
C GLY A 26 -7.12 14.66 11.87
N TRP A 27 -7.47 13.79 10.92
CA TRP A 27 -8.87 13.63 10.49
C TRP A 27 -9.23 12.15 10.37
N THR A 28 -9.46 11.49 11.51
CA THR A 28 -10.15 10.20 11.54
C THR A 28 -11.65 10.46 11.62
N MET A 29 -12.38 10.23 10.53
CA MET A 29 -13.82 10.03 10.65
C MET A 29 -14.04 8.72 11.45
N PRO A 30 -14.87 8.70 12.51
CA PRO A 30 -15.20 7.45 13.18
C PRO A 30 -15.86 6.49 12.19
N GLY A 31 -15.21 5.37 11.90
CA GLY A 31 -15.85 4.22 11.23
C GLY A 31 -15.72 4.10 9.71
N ILE A 32 -15.03 5.03 9.03
CA ILE A 32 -14.49 4.79 7.68
C ILE A 32 -12.98 4.99 7.78
N ARG A 33 -12.19 3.92 7.77
CA ARG A 33 -10.77 4.07 7.47
C ARG A 33 -10.65 4.27 5.97
N GLN A 34 -10.59 5.52 5.54
CA GLN A 34 -9.74 5.89 4.41
C GLN A 34 -8.32 6.09 4.96
N ALA A 35 -7.82 5.10 5.71
CA ALA A 35 -6.37 4.95 5.78
C ALA A 35 -5.92 4.69 4.34
N ALA A 36 -4.76 5.17 3.96
CA ALA A 36 -4.08 4.72 2.75
C ALA A 36 -3.67 3.24 2.89
N ALA A 37 -4.62 2.36 3.22
CA ALA A 37 -4.52 0.94 2.98
C ALA A 37 -4.38 0.83 1.46
N ALA A 38 -3.23 0.31 1.02
CA ALA A 38 -3.03 -0.03 -0.38
C ALA A 38 -4.29 -0.74 -0.87
N ALA A 39 -4.84 -0.30 -2.00
CA ALA A 39 -6.04 -0.89 -2.57
C ALA A 39 -5.89 -2.42 -2.55
N THR A 40 -6.79 -3.13 -1.86
CA THR A 40 -6.72 -4.59 -1.62
C THR A 40 -6.92 -5.43 -2.89
N GLY A 41 -6.91 -4.77 -4.04
CA GLY A 41 -7.07 -5.31 -5.37
C GLY A 41 -7.40 -4.20 -6.38
N ILE A 42 -7.62 -4.59 -7.63
CA ILE A 42 -8.13 -3.73 -8.71
C ILE A 42 -9.31 -4.43 -9.40
N TRP A 43 -10.33 -3.64 -9.77
CA TRP A 43 -11.47 -4.15 -10.52
C TRP A 43 -11.16 -4.20 -12.00
N GLU A 44 -11.29 -5.38 -12.59
CA GLU A 44 -11.13 -5.58 -14.04
C GLU A 44 -12.40 -6.14 -14.67
N PRO A 45 -12.77 -5.70 -15.89
CA PRO A 45 -13.84 -6.33 -16.65
C PRO A 45 -13.61 -7.84 -16.85
N VAL A 46 -14.67 -8.63 -16.70
CA VAL A 46 -14.67 -10.01 -17.16
C VAL A 46 -14.97 -9.99 -18.66
N GLY A 47 -13.96 -10.26 -19.50
CA GLY A 47 -14.05 -10.00 -20.93
C GLY A 47 -14.05 -8.49 -21.22
N ASN A 48 -15.01 -8.02 -22.01
CA ASN A 48 -15.14 -6.59 -22.34
C ASN A 48 -16.20 -5.90 -21.46
N ALA A 49 -15.97 -4.63 -21.13
CA ALA A 49 -17.02 -3.77 -20.58
C ALA A 49 -18.16 -3.59 -21.61
N GLY A 50 -19.41 -3.49 -21.13
CA GLY A 50 -20.58 -3.40 -22.01
C GLY A 50 -20.83 -4.68 -22.83
N LEU A 51 -21.10 -5.80 -22.16
CA LEU A 51 -21.28 -7.13 -22.77
C LEU A 51 -22.54 -7.27 -23.66
N THR A 52 -23.48 -6.32 -23.55
CA THR A 52 -24.73 -6.28 -24.31
C THR A 52 -24.57 -5.52 -25.63
N THR A 53 -25.36 -5.91 -26.63
CA THR A 53 -25.38 -5.27 -27.96
C THR A 53 -25.80 -3.80 -27.87
N GLY A 54 -26.85 -3.52 -27.09
CA GLY A 54 -27.31 -2.16 -26.77
C GLY A 54 -27.60 -1.99 -25.29
N GLU A 55 -28.35 -0.93 -24.97
CA GLU A 55 -28.75 -0.60 -23.61
C GLU A 55 -29.43 -1.79 -22.92
N SER A 56 -29.19 -1.90 -21.63
CA SER A 56 -29.85 -2.86 -20.75
C SER A 56 -30.30 -2.16 -19.49
N VAL A 57 -31.42 -2.60 -18.92
CA VAL A 57 -31.97 -2.05 -17.68
C VAL A 57 -32.29 -3.21 -16.75
N ASN A 58 -31.90 -3.18 -15.48
CA ASN A 58 -32.09 -4.31 -14.54
C ASN A 58 -31.28 -5.56 -14.93
N THR A 59 -30.35 -5.94 -14.07
CA THR A 59 -29.41 -7.03 -14.31
C THR A 59 -29.21 -7.83 -13.04
N ASP A 60 -28.96 -9.12 -13.19
CA ASP A 60 -28.63 -9.99 -12.07
C ASP A 60 -27.53 -10.98 -12.46
N LEU A 61 -26.60 -11.21 -11.52
CA LEU A 61 -25.39 -12.01 -11.70
C LEU A 61 -25.49 -13.30 -10.90
N PHE A 62 -25.08 -14.39 -11.52
CA PHE A 62 -24.82 -15.64 -10.83
C PHE A 62 -23.52 -16.24 -11.31
N ILE A 63 -22.65 -16.68 -10.41
CA ILE A 63 -21.47 -17.47 -10.75
C ILE A 63 -21.80 -18.93 -10.45
N ALA A 64 -21.80 -19.78 -11.48
CA ALA A 64 -22.07 -21.21 -11.33
C ALA A 64 -20.96 -21.90 -10.51
N ALA A 65 -21.23 -23.11 -10.03
CA ALA A 65 -20.30 -23.87 -9.18
C ALA A 65 -18.96 -24.21 -9.86
N ASP A 66 -18.90 -24.17 -11.19
CA ASP A 66 -17.69 -24.33 -11.99
C ASP A 66 -16.93 -23.00 -12.23
N GLY A 67 -17.41 -21.90 -11.66
CA GLY A 67 -16.87 -20.56 -11.83
C GLY A 67 -17.39 -19.80 -13.04
N THR A 68 -18.31 -20.38 -13.83
CA THR A 68 -18.87 -19.73 -15.03
C THR A 68 -19.80 -18.58 -14.64
N PRO A 69 -19.52 -17.33 -15.04
CA PRO A 69 -20.43 -16.19 -14.84
C PRO A 69 -21.62 -16.24 -15.79
N TYR A 70 -22.82 -16.02 -15.25
CA TYR A 70 -24.07 -15.83 -15.99
C TYR A 70 -24.70 -14.50 -15.60
N VAL A 71 -25.24 -13.79 -16.58
CA VAL A 71 -25.98 -12.55 -16.36
C VAL A 71 -27.32 -12.61 -17.08
N ALA A 72 -28.40 -12.42 -16.32
CA ALA A 72 -29.72 -12.14 -16.89
C ALA A 72 -29.97 -10.63 -16.90
N TYR A 73 -30.58 -10.15 -17.98
CA TYR A 73 -30.78 -8.72 -18.19
C TYR A 73 -31.98 -8.41 -19.10
N LYS A 74 -32.50 -7.19 -19.00
CA LYS A 74 -33.54 -6.67 -19.91
C LYS A 74 -32.89 -6.07 -21.16
N ASP A 75 -33.06 -6.74 -22.30
CA ASP A 75 -32.35 -6.39 -23.54
C ASP A 75 -33.07 -5.28 -24.32
N GLY A 76 -32.53 -4.05 -24.27
CA GLY A 76 -33.08 -2.90 -24.99
C GLY A 76 -33.11 -3.05 -26.51
N THR A 77 -32.25 -3.90 -27.09
CA THR A 77 -32.26 -4.18 -28.54
C THR A 77 -33.36 -5.15 -28.96
N ASN A 78 -33.95 -5.86 -27.98
CA ASN A 78 -35.05 -6.80 -28.17
C ASN A 78 -36.33 -6.31 -27.50
N SER A 79 -36.65 -5.01 -27.62
CA SER A 79 -37.83 -4.39 -27.00
C SER A 79 -37.92 -4.63 -25.50
N TYR A 80 -36.77 -4.61 -24.83
CA TYR A 80 -36.63 -4.81 -23.39
C TYR A 80 -37.11 -6.19 -22.89
N LYS A 81 -37.01 -7.22 -23.74
CA LYS A 81 -37.30 -8.61 -23.37
C LYS A 81 -36.14 -9.24 -22.59
N ALA A 82 -36.42 -10.33 -21.88
CA ALA A 82 -35.44 -11.05 -21.09
C ALA A 82 -34.37 -11.71 -21.99
N ALA A 83 -33.11 -11.62 -21.56
CA ALA A 83 -31.98 -12.27 -22.20
C ALA A 83 -30.97 -12.75 -21.15
N VAL A 84 -30.16 -13.75 -21.52
CA VAL A 84 -29.08 -14.28 -20.67
C VAL A 84 -27.80 -14.41 -21.48
N LYS A 85 -26.68 -14.00 -20.89
CA LYS A 85 -25.33 -14.28 -21.40
C LYS A 85 -24.50 -15.03 -20.37
N LYS A 86 -23.59 -15.87 -20.83
CA LYS A 86 -22.55 -16.52 -20.00
C LYS A 86 -21.16 -16.24 -20.54
N TYR A 87 -20.16 -16.20 -19.66
CA TYR A 87 -18.77 -16.02 -20.07
C TYR A 87 -18.08 -17.38 -20.23
N ASN A 88 -17.62 -17.71 -21.44
CA ASN A 88 -17.04 -19.01 -21.76
C ASN A 88 -15.51 -19.12 -21.52
N GLY A 89 -14.94 -18.18 -20.75
CA GLY A 89 -13.49 -18.06 -20.54
C GLY A 89 -12.77 -17.15 -21.54
N SER A 90 -13.42 -16.77 -22.65
CA SER A 90 -12.86 -15.82 -23.63
C SER A 90 -13.82 -14.68 -23.98
N SER A 91 -15.11 -14.98 -24.11
CA SER A 91 -16.14 -14.03 -24.56
C SER A 91 -17.50 -14.32 -23.92
N TRP A 92 -18.36 -13.29 -23.93
CA TRP A 92 -19.75 -13.40 -23.49
C TRP A 92 -20.63 -13.93 -24.61
N VAL A 93 -21.19 -15.13 -24.41
CA VAL A 93 -22.07 -15.81 -25.36
C VAL A 93 -23.51 -15.83 -24.86
N THR A 94 -24.47 -15.68 -25.77
CA THR A 94 -25.90 -15.77 -25.44
C THR A 94 -26.27 -17.20 -25.04
N VAL A 95 -27.11 -17.36 -24.01
CA VAL A 95 -27.66 -18.65 -23.58
C VAL A 95 -29.03 -18.83 -24.21
N GLY A 96 -29.15 -19.76 -25.16
CA GLY A 96 -30.35 -19.92 -25.97
C GLY A 96 -30.57 -18.70 -26.89
N ASN A 97 -31.81 -18.25 -27.00
CA ASN A 97 -32.18 -17.08 -27.79
C ASN A 97 -32.30 -15.82 -26.93
N SER A 98 -31.89 -14.67 -27.47
CA SER A 98 -32.16 -13.37 -26.84
C SER A 98 -33.65 -13.02 -26.98
N GLY A 99 -34.19 -12.31 -25.98
CA GLY A 99 -35.58 -11.86 -26.00
C GLY A 99 -36.61 -12.99 -25.86
N PHE A 100 -36.36 -13.96 -24.98
CA PHE A 100 -37.20 -15.15 -24.81
C PHE A 100 -38.52 -14.90 -24.08
N SER A 101 -38.72 -13.72 -23.48
CA SER A 101 -40.00 -13.32 -22.88
C SER A 101 -41.01 -12.86 -23.93
N SER A 102 -42.31 -12.90 -23.59
CA SER A 102 -43.37 -12.49 -24.51
C SER A 102 -43.31 -10.97 -24.77
N GLY A 103 -43.16 -10.18 -23.71
CA GLY A 103 -42.94 -8.75 -23.74
C GLY A 103 -41.81 -8.30 -22.81
N ALA A 104 -41.82 -7.03 -22.44
CA ALA A 104 -40.76 -6.45 -21.62
C ALA A 104 -40.69 -7.13 -20.24
N ALA A 105 -39.47 -7.49 -19.81
CA ALA A 105 -39.23 -8.24 -18.57
C ALA A 105 -38.77 -7.31 -17.44
N ASN A 106 -39.47 -7.30 -16.31
CA ASN A 106 -39.11 -6.50 -15.14
C ASN A 106 -38.74 -7.38 -13.94
N ASN A 107 -37.94 -6.84 -13.01
CA ASN A 107 -37.45 -7.56 -11.82
C ASN A 107 -36.77 -8.89 -12.19
N ILE A 108 -35.87 -8.83 -13.17
CA ILE A 108 -35.18 -10.01 -13.68
C ILE A 108 -34.19 -10.52 -12.63
N GLN A 109 -34.23 -11.81 -12.35
CA GLN A 109 -33.26 -12.49 -11.49
C GLN A 109 -32.87 -13.82 -12.09
N ILE A 110 -31.65 -14.26 -11.81
CA ILE A 110 -31.10 -15.51 -12.31
C ILE A 110 -30.59 -16.38 -11.17
N TYR A 111 -30.84 -17.67 -11.30
CA TYR A 111 -30.24 -18.69 -10.46
C TYR A 111 -29.75 -19.83 -11.33
N VAL A 112 -28.56 -20.36 -11.08
CA VAL A 112 -28.00 -21.49 -11.84
C VAL A 112 -27.81 -22.68 -10.92
N ASP A 113 -28.64 -23.71 -11.09
CA ASP A 113 -28.54 -24.96 -10.34
C ASP A 113 -27.90 -26.03 -11.23
N ASN A 114 -26.76 -26.58 -10.81
CA ASN A 114 -26.02 -27.61 -11.54
C ASN A 114 -25.84 -27.31 -13.04
N GLY A 115 -25.43 -26.08 -13.37
CA GLY A 115 -25.23 -25.60 -14.75
C GLY A 115 -26.52 -25.25 -15.51
N THR A 116 -27.70 -25.46 -14.90
CA THR A 116 -29.01 -25.15 -15.48
C THR A 116 -29.51 -23.79 -15.00
N PRO A 117 -29.61 -22.78 -15.89
CA PRO A 117 -30.08 -21.46 -15.50
C PRO A 117 -31.62 -21.40 -15.46
N TYR A 118 -32.11 -20.70 -14.44
CA TYR A 118 -33.50 -20.34 -14.20
C TYR A 118 -33.60 -18.81 -14.13
N VAL A 119 -34.60 -18.22 -14.79
CA VAL A 119 -34.79 -16.77 -14.81
C VAL A 119 -36.19 -16.43 -14.33
N LEU A 120 -36.28 -15.62 -13.29
CA LEU A 120 -37.52 -15.05 -12.74
C LEU A 120 -37.71 -13.64 -13.29
N TYR A 121 -38.93 -13.29 -13.70
CA TYR A 121 -39.31 -11.92 -14.10
C TYR A 121 -40.83 -11.74 -14.10
N SER A 122 -41.30 -10.49 -14.15
CA SER A 122 -42.66 -10.14 -14.56
C SER A 122 -42.70 -9.72 -16.04
N ASP A 123 -43.72 -10.17 -16.78
CA ASP A 123 -43.80 -10.03 -18.24
C ASP A 123 -44.93 -9.06 -18.66
N GLU A 124 -44.57 -7.91 -19.23
CA GLU A 124 -45.53 -6.90 -19.70
C GLU A 124 -46.41 -7.40 -20.85
N GLY A 125 -45.88 -8.29 -21.71
CA GLY A 125 -46.64 -8.93 -22.79
C GLY A 125 -47.68 -9.92 -22.28
N GLN A 126 -47.62 -10.27 -20.98
CA GLN A 126 -48.57 -11.14 -20.29
C GLN A 126 -49.26 -10.42 -19.12
N SER A 127 -49.47 -9.10 -19.26
CA SER A 127 -50.15 -8.25 -18.26
C SER A 127 -49.45 -8.22 -16.89
N GLY A 128 -48.12 -8.26 -16.90
CA GLY A 128 -47.27 -8.21 -15.71
C GLY A 128 -47.20 -9.53 -14.94
N ARG A 129 -47.77 -10.64 -15.45
CA ARG A 129 -47.71 -11.93 -14.75
C ARG A 129 -46.27 -12.41 -14.55
N ILE A 130 -46.05 -13.12 -13.45
CA ILE A 130 -44.72 -13.61 -13.05
C ILE A 130 -44.43 -14.92 -13.76
N PHE A 131 -43.22 -15.07 -14.30
CA PHE A 131 -42.73 -16.29 -14.94
C PHE A 131 -41.43 -16.73 -14.29
N VAL A 132 -41.24 -18.05 -14.26
CA VAL A 132 -39.92 -18.67 -14.09
C VAL A 132 -39.63 -19.45 -15.36
N MET A 133 -38.57 -19.09 -16.06
CA MET A 133 -38.11 -19.77 -17.26
C MET A 133 -36.92 -20.66 -16.92
N LYS A 134 -36.88 -21.87 -17.44
CA LYS A 134 -35.77 -22.82 -17.32
C LYS A 134 -35.16 -23.06 -18.69
N PHE A 135 -33.83 -23.08 -18.76
CA PHE A 135 -33.12 -23.48 -19.98
C PHE A 135 -32.86 -24.99 -19.98
N ASP A 136 -33.25 -25.70 -21.03
CA ASP A 136 -33.08 -27.16 -21.13
C ASP A 136 -31.75 -27.58 -21.81
N GLY A 137 -30.89 -26.62 -22.12
CA GLY A 137 -29.68 -26.81 -22.92
C GLY A 137 -29.82 -26.32 -24.37
N THR A 138 -31.05 -26.17 -24.86
CA THR A 138 -31.37 -25.68 -26.21
C THR A 138 -32.35 -24.51 -26.18
N ASN A 139 -33.45 -24.63 -25.41
CA ASN A 139 -34.56 -23.70 -25.40
C ASN A 139 -34.89 -23.22 -23.98
N TRP A 140 -35.50 -22.03 -23.92
CA TRP A 140 -36.14 -21.51 -22.72
C TRP A 140 -37.60 -21.96 -22.67
N GLY A 141 -38.01 -22.59 -21.57
CA GLY A 141 -39.39 -23.03 -21.34
C GLY A 141 -39.92 -22.62 -19.95
N PRO A 142 -41.22 -22.32 -19.81
CA PRO A 142 -41.79 -21.92 -18.52
C PRO A 142 -41.88 -23.11 -17.57
N VAL A 143 -41.41 -22.92 -16.33
CA VAL A 143 -41.59 -23.89 -15.25
C VAL A 143 -43.08 -23.98 -14.90
N GLY A 144 -43.65 -25.18 -15.00
CA GLY A 144 -45.08 -25.42 -14.79
C GLY A 144 -45.97 -25.06 -15.98
N GLY A 145 -45.40 -24.83 -17.17
CA GLY A 145 -46.15 -24.68 -18.43
C GLY A 145 -46.78 -23.30 -18.66
N GLY A 146 -46.59 -22.34 -17.75
CA GLY A 146 -47.20 -21.01 -17.87
C GLY A 146 -46.77 -20.05 -16.75
N PRO A 147 -47.49 -18.94 -16.56
CA PRO A 147 -47.20 -17.98 -15.50
C PRO A 147 -47.42 -18.59 -14.11
N LEU A 148 -46.59 -18.17 -13.17
CA LEU A 148 -46.70 -18.52 -11.74
C LEU A 148 -47.95 -17.89 -11.10
N THR A 149 -48.32 -16.69 -11.55
CA THR A 149 -49.51 -15.94 -11.09
C THR A 149 -50.66 -16.01 -12.09
N SER A 150 -51.89 -16.16 -11.58
CA SER A 150 -53.10 -16.22 -12.39
C SER A 150 -53.70 -14.84 -12.70
N VAL A 151 -53.31 -13.81 -11.96
CA VAL A 151 -53.77 -12.42 -12.15
C VAL A 151 -52.61 -11.48 -12.50
N ASN A 152 -52.96 -10.32 -13.04
CA ASN A 152 -52.02 -9.27 -13.41
C ASN A 152 -51.21 -8.80 -12.20
N SER A 153 -49.89 -8.62 -12.36
CA SER A 153 -49.04 -8.02 -11.32
C SER A 153 -48.77 -6.56 -11.60
N ALA A 154 -48.69 -5.77 -10.52
CA ALA A 154 -48.13 -4.42 -10.60
C ALA A 154 -46.61 -4.49 -10.84
N TYR A 155 -46.08 -3.52 -11.60
CA TYR A 155 -44.74 -3.56 -12.19
C TYR A 155 -43.59 -3.16 -11.23
N PHE A 156 -43.89 -2.81 -9.97
CA PHE A 156 -42.99 -2.04 -9.11
C PHE A 156 -42.50 -2.77 -7.84
N HIS A 157 -42.63 -4.10 -7.80
CA HIS A 157 -42.33 -4.87 -6.59
C HIS A 157 -41.14 -5.82 -6.79
N GLU A 158 -40.28 -5.91 -5.79
CA GLU A 158 -39.17 -6.85 -5.79
C GLU A 158 -39.70 -8.30 -5.76
N LEU A 159 -39.13 -9.12 -6.63
CA LEU A 159 -39.35 -10.56 -6.67
C LEU A 159 -38.08 -11.25 -6.15
N SER A 160 -38.15 -12.50 -5.70
CA SER A 160 -36.93 -13.24 -5.40
C SER A 160 -37.04 -14.72 -5.72
N ILE A 161 -36.00 -15.27 -6.37
CA ILE A 161 -35.88 -16.69 -6.70
C ILE A 161 -34.71 -17.35 -5.96
N TYR A 162 -34.90 -18.61 -5.60
CA TYR A 162 -33.82 -19.52 -5.23
C TYR A 162 -34.12 -20.89 -5.79
N VAL A 163 -33.14 -21.62 -6.31
CA VAL A 163 -33.32 -23.00 -6.78
C VAL A 163 -32.50 -23.92 -5.89
N TYR A 164 -33.17 -24.87 -5.23
CA TYR A 164 -32.50 -25.84 -4.37
C TYR A 164 -32.75 -27.25 -4.93
N ASN A 165 -31.69 -27.94 -5.36
CA ASN A 165 -31.75 -29.28 -5.95
C ASN A 165 -32.78 -29.37 -7.09
N GLY A 166 -32.69 -28.45 -8.04
CA GLY A 166 -33.59 -28.35 -9.20
C GLY A 166 -35.00 -27.83 -8.91
N VAL A 167 -35.36 -27.58 -7.64
CA VAL A 167 -36.66 -27.07 -7.22
C VAL A 167 -36.62 -25.54 -7.08
N PRO A 168 -37.33 -24.78 -7.94
CA PRO A 168 -37.42 -23.34 -7.78
C PRO A 168 -38.43 -22.95 -6.68
N TYR A 169 -37.99 -21.98 -5.89
CA TYR A 169 -38.71 -21.30 -4.83
C TYR A 169 -38.81 -19.82 -5.22
N VAL A 170 -40.02 -19.24 -5.14
CA VAL A 170 -40.26 -17.85 -5.53
C VAL A 170 -41.04 -17.15 -4.45
N ALA A 171 -40.54 -15.98 -4.04
CA ALA A 171 -41.20 -15.06 -3.13
C ALA A 171 -41.59 -13.78 -3.86
N PHE A 172 -42.81 -13.30 -3.63
CA PHE A 172 -43.37 -12.16 -4.35
C PHE A 172 -44.52 -11.52 -3.54
N PRO A 173 -44.78 -10.22 -3.70
CA PRO A 173 -46.03 -9.60 -3.25
C PRO A 173 -47.17 -10.06 -4.15
N ASP A 174 -48.19 -10.71 -3.58
CA ASP A 174 -49.24 -11.34 -4.39
C ASP A 174 -50.35 -10.36 -4.80
N PRO A 175 -50.45 -9.99 -6.08
CA PRO A 175 -51.45 -9.04 -6.57
C PRO A 175 -52.89 -9.55 -6.41
N ALA A 176 -53.12 -10.87 -6.37
CA ALA A 176 -54.46 -11.42 -6.12
C ALA A 176 -54.91 -11.20 -4.67
N ASN A 177 -53.95 -10.97 -3.77
CA ASN A 177 -54.15 -10.98 -2.33
C ASN A 177 -53.66 -9.68 -1.69
N GLN A 178 -53.97 -8.53 -2.31
CA GLN A 178 -53.65 -7.19 -1.79
C GLN A 178 -52.14 -7.00 -1.54
N LEU A 179 -51.29 -7.58 -2.40
CA LEU A 179 -49.83 -7.52 -2.30
C LEU A 179 -49.27 -8.11 -0.99
N LYS A 180 -50.01 -9.03 -0.36
CA LYS A 180 -49.50 -9.80 0.77
C LYS A 180 -48.37 -10.69 0.32
N GLY A 181 -47.34 -10.78 1.17
CA GLY A 181 -46.19 -11.62 0.92
C GLY A 181 -46.58 -13.08 0.75
N THR A 182 -46.26 -13.65 -0.41
CA THR A 182 -46.54 -15.04 -0.76
C THR A 182 -45.26 -15.73 -1.23
N MET A 183 -45.14 -17.00 -0.88
CA MET A 183 -44.08 -17.87 -1.38
C MET A 183 -44.69 -19.08 -2.07
N LYS A 184 -44.16 -19.43 -3.25
CA LYS A 184 -44.48 -20.69 -3.93
C LYS A 184 -43.22 -21.51 -4.21
N ARG A 185 -43.37 -22.84 -4.25
CA ARG A 185 -42.36 -23.75 -4.81
C ARG A 185 -42.97 -24.60 -5.93
N PHE A 186 -42.14 -25.07 -6.84
CA PHE A 186 -42.58 -26.00 -7.88
C PHE A 186 -42.36 -27.46 -7.43
N ASN A 187 -43.44 -28.23 -7.30
CA ASN A 187 -43.36 -29.62 -6.80
C ASN A 187 -43.13 -30.68 -7.89
N GLY A 188 -42.76 -30.26 -9.10
CA GLY A 188 -42.59 -31.13 -10.27
C GLY A 188 -43.83 -31.22 -11.17
N SER A 189 -45.03 -30.99 -10.63
CA SER A 189 -46.29 -30.99 -11.39
C SER A 189 -46.95 -29.62 -11.46
N GLY A 190 -46.76 -28.78 -10.44
CA GLY A 190 -47.36 -27.46 -10.35
C GLY A 190 -46.73 -26.59 -9.27
N TRP A 191 -47.17 -25.34 -9.23
CA TRP A 191 -46.78 -24.36 -8.21
C TRP A 191 -47.69 -24.48 -6.99
N GLU A 192 -47.11 -24.69 -5.81
CA GLU A 192 -47.83 -24.75 -4.53
C GLU A 192 -47.39 -23.63 -3.59
N THR A 193 -48.34 -23.07 -2.84
CA THR A 193 -48.07 -22.03 -1.84
C THR A 193 -47.51 -22.64 -0.56
N LEU A 194 -46.41 -22.08 -0.04
CA LEU A 194 -45.76 -22.53 1.19
C LEU A 194 -46.23 -21.73 2.41
N GLY A 195 -46.81 -22.42 3.40
CA GLY A 195 -47.12 -21.83 4.70
C GLY A 195 -48.15 -20.69 4.69
N GLY A 196 -48.93 -20.54 3.62
CA GLY A 196 -49.86 -19.42 3.43
C GLY A 196 -49.17 -18.09 3.16
N PHE A 197 -49.81 -16.98 3.54
CA PHE A 197 -49.19 -15.65 3.47
C PHE A 197 -48.19 -15.49 4.61
N PHE A 198 -46.99 -15.05 4.29
CA PHE A 198 -45.94 -14.86 5.29
C PHE A 198 -46.05 -13.53 6.04
N THR A 199 -46.92 -12.64 5.58
CA THR A 199 -47.32 -11.43 6.30
C THR A 199 -48.78 -11.09 6.01
N THR A 200 -49.42 -10.41 6.96
CA THR A 200 -50.79 -9.89 6.79
C THR A 200 -50.84 -8.55 6.05
N THR A 201 -49.69 -7.96 5.75
CA THR A 201 -49.55 -6.62 5.17
C THR A 201 -48.98 -6.66 3.76
N THR A 202 -48.99 -5.52 3.07
CA THR A 202 -48.24 -5.35 1.84
C THR A 202 -46.74 -5.54 2.05
N VAL A 203 -46.07 -6.02 1.01
CA VAL A 203 -44.60 -6.13 0.90
C VAL A 203 -44.14 -5.38 -0.34
N SER A 204 -43.10 -4.57 -0.22
CA SER A 204 -42.50 -3.82 -1.34
C SER A 204 -41.06 -4.21 -1.64
N SER A 205 -40.30 -4.60 -0.61
CA SER A 205 -38.95 -5.12 -0.73
C SER A 205 -38.81 -6.46 -0.02
N LEU A 206 -38.15 -7.42 -0.67
CA LEU A 206 -37.96 -8.78 -0.16
C LEU A 206 -36.72 -9.46 -0.76
N SER A 207 -36.20 -10.46 -0.05
CA SER A 207 -35.10 -11.31 -0.50
C SER A 207 -35.25 -12.73 0.06
N LEU A 208 -35.04 -13.72 -0.79
CA LEU A 208 -35.16 -15.14 -0.48
C LEU A 208 -33.79 -15.82 -0.47
N TYR A 209 -33.60 -16.69 0.53
CA TYR A 209 -32.48 -17.64 0.56
C TYR A 209 -32.98 -19.00 1.04
N VAL A 210 -32.56 -20.10 0.42
CA VAL A 210 -32.90 -21.46 0.87
C VAL A 210 -31.64 -22.15 1.40
N TYR A 211 -31.59 -22.38 2.71
CA TYR A 211 -30.48 -23.06 3.37
C TYR A 211 -30.90 -24.50 3.70
N GLU A 212 -30.22 -25.50 3.13
CA GLU A 212 -30.50 -26.93 3.36
C GLU A 212 -32.00 -27.27 3.20
N GLY A 213 -32.63 -26.73 2.14
CA GLY A 213 -34.04 -26.94 1.86
C GLY A 213 -35.02 -26.13 2.72
N THR A 214 -34.53 -25.31 3.66
CA THR A 214 -35.30 -24.41 4.51
C THR A 214 -35.30 -22.99 3.93
N PRO A 215 -36.46 -22.47 3.48
CA PRO A 215 -36.59 -21.08 3.06
C PRO A 215 -36.47 -20.09 4.21
N TYR A 216 -35.67 -19.04 3.98
CA TYR A 216 -35.57 -17.82 4.78
C TYR A 216 -35.98 -16.63 3.93
N LEU A 217 -36.72 -15.69 4.53
CA LEU A 217 -37.19 -14.49 3.86
C LEU A 217 -36.83 -13.26 4.69
N GLY A 218 -36.10 -12.33 4.08
CA GLY A 218 -36.00 -10.95 4.52
C GLY A 218 -37.07 -10.14 3.81
N TYR A 219 -37.86 -9.36 4.54
CA TYR A 219 -38.91 -8.54 3.92
C TYR A 219 -39.21 -7.27 4.71
N GLN A 220 -39.72 -6.27 3.99
CA GLN A 220 -40.24 -5.03 4.54
C GLN A 220 -41.72 -5.17 4.87
N ARG A 221 -42.13 -4.85 6.10
CA ARG A 221 -43.55 -4.90 6.52
C ARG A 221 -44.23 -3.53 6.39
N GLY A 222 -45.27 -3.44 5.56
CA GLY A 222 -45.97 -2.18 5.25
C GLY A 222 -46.65 -1.46 6.44
N PHE A 223 -47.24 -2.18 7.39
CA PHE A 223 -47.80 -1.59 8.61
C PHE A 223 -46.76 -1.66 9.74
N GLY A 224 -46.45 -0.52 10.37
CA GLY A 224 -45.41 -0.41 11.41
C GLY A 224 -44.21 0.45 11.02
N GLY A 225 -44.29 1.20 9.92
CA GLY A 225 -43.22 2.09 9.48
C GLY A 225 -42.20 1.43 8.55
N ASN A 226 -42.62 0.43 7.75
CA ASN A 226 -41.81 -0.15 6.68
C ASN A 226 -40.54 -0.85 7.18
N LYS A 227 -40.63 -1.61 8.26
CA LYS A 227 -39.45 -2.16 8.96
C LYS A 227 -38.99 -3.51 8.41
N ALA A 228 -37.69 -3.77 8.53
CA ALA A 228 -37.06 -5.02 8.12
C ALA A 228 -37.43 -6.16 9.07
N ASN A 229 -37.77 -7.31 8.50
CA ASN A 229 -38.12 -8.53 9.24
C ASN A 229 -37.45 -9.73 8.58
N VAL A 230 -37.12 -10.76 9.37
CA VAL A 230 -36.65 -12.05 8.85
C VAL A 230 -37.46 -13.18 9.44
N ILE A 231 -37.91 -14.08 8.58
CA ILE A 231 -38.69 -15.28 8.92
C ILE A 231 -38.09 -16.50 8.23
N LYS A 232 -38.42 -17.70 8.71
CA LYS A 232 -38.10 -18.96 8.05
C LYS A 232 -39.31 -19.89 8.05
N PHE A 233 -39.33 -20.83 7.12
CA PHE A 233 -40.38 -21.84 7.05
C PHE A 233 -39.99 -23.06 7.89
N ASN A 234 -40.83 -23.45 8.84
CA ASN A 234 -40.54 -24.55 9.78
C ASN A 234 -41.13 -25.91 9.36
N GLY A 235 -41.58 -26.02 8.10
CA GLY A 235 -42.25 -27.21 7.57
C GLY A 235 -43.78 -27.15 7.61
N SER A 236 -44.37 -26.29 8.46
CA SER A 236 -45.83 -26.10 8.54
C SER A 236 -46.27 -24.64 8.33
N GLY A 237 -45.49 -23.68 8.83
CA GLY A 237 -45.76 -22.26 8.69
C GLY A 237 -44.50 -21.40 8.79
N TRP A 238 -44.72 -20.10 8.81
CA TRP A 238 -43.68 -19.08 8.90
C TRP A 238 -43.42 -18.68 10.34
N GLU A 239 -42.16 -18.67 10.76
CA GLU A 239 -41.75 -18.23 12.09
C GLU A 239 -40.68 -17.13 12.03
N THR A 240 -40.74 -16.20 12.98
CA THR A 240 -39.76 -15.12 13.11
C THR A 240 -38.38 -15.66 13.45
N VAL A 241 -37.35 -15.16 12.76
CA VAL A 241 -35.95 -15.46 13.03
C VAL A 241 -35.37 -14.39 13.94
N GLY A 242 -35.12 -14.73 15.21
CA GLY A 242 -34.72 -13.78 16.23
C GLY A 242 -35.90 -12.92 16.70
N ASN A 243 -35.86 -11.62 16.42
CA ASN A 243 -36.91 -10.66 16.78
C ASN A 243 -37.56 -10.03 15.54
N ALA A 244 -38.78 -9.54 15.68
CA ALA A 244 -39.45 -8.73 14.65
C ALA A 244 -38.87 -7.30 14.63
N ASP A 245 -39.17 -6.57 13.54
CA ASP A 245 -38.87 -5.14 13.38
C ASP A 245 -37.40 -4.77 13.65
N LEU A 246 -36.51 -5.38 12.85
CA LEU A 246 -35.05 -5.30 12.97
C LEU A 246 -34.48 -3.89 12.78
N SER A 247 -35.20 -3.04 12.06
CA SER A 247 -34.84 -1.64 11.83
C SER A 247 -35.66 -0.72 12.73
N GLY A 248 -35.04 0.35 13.25
CA GLY A 248 -35.76 1.35 14.05
C GLY A 248 -36.84 2.07 13.23
N GLY A 249 -36.54 2.33 11.96
CA GLY A 249 -37.40 2.99 10.97
C GLY A 249 -37.47 2.23 9.65
N ALA A 250 -37.88 2.94 8.60
CA ALA A 250 -38.14 2.33 7.30
C ALA A 250 -36.89 1.73 6.65
N SER A 251 -37.03 0.52 6.12
CA SER A 251 -36.03 -0.24 5.39
C SER A 251 -36.46 -0.48 3.94
N ASP A 252 -35.50 -0.49 3.02
CA ASP A 252 -35.72 -0.78 1.60
C ASP A 252 -34.49 -1.48 0.99
N TYR A 253 -34.63 -2.04 -0.23
CA TYR A 253 -33.57 -2.78 -0.93
C TYR A 253 -32.91 -3.86 -0.06
N LEU A 254 -33.74 -4.74 0.52
CA LEU A 254 -33.28 -5.81 1.40
C LEU A 254 -32.51 -6.86 0.61
N SER A 255 -31.40 -7.35 1.18
CA SER A 255 -30.65 -8.47 0.64
C SER A 255 -30.28 -9.43 1.77
N LEU A 256 -30.80 -10.65 1.69
CA LEU A 256 -30.63 -11.70 2.68
C LEU A 256 -29.60 -12.72 2.17
N TYR A 257 -28.75 -13.19 3.08
CA TYR A 257 -27.86 -14.32 2.83
C TYR A 257 -27.80 -15.22 4.06
N VAL A 258 -27.68 -16.55 3.88
CA VAL A 258 -27.50 -17.50 4.98
C VAL A 258 -26.21 -18.27 4.77
N ASP A 259 -25.20 -18.00 5.60
CA ASP A 259 -23.89 -18.64 5.56
C ASP A 259 -23.75 -19.60 6.74
N ALA A 260 -23.50 -20.88 6.44
CA ALA A 260 -23.41 -21.96 7.44
C ALA A 260 -24.53 -21.91 8.50
N GLY A 261 -25.79 -21.75 8.04
CA GLY A 261 -26.98 -21.67 8.89
C GLY A 261 -27.19 -20.33 9.59
N THR A 262 -26.26 -19.39 9.48
CA THR A 262 -26.36 -18.07 10.10
C THR A 262 -26.89 -17.04 9.10
N PRO A 263 -28.04 -16.40 9.37
CA PRO A 263 -28.61 -15.40 8.48
C PRO A 263 -27.98 -14.01 8.69
N TYR A 264 -27.81 -13.31 7.57
CA TYR A 264 -27.29 -11.96 7.43
C TYR A 264 -28.26 -11.14 6.59
N LEU A 265 -28.53 -9.90 6.99
CA LEU A 265 -29.45 -9.01 6.28
C LEU A 265 -28.79 -7.65 6.07
N ALA A 266 -28.68 -7.22 4.81
CA ALA A 266 -28.33 -5.86 4.43
C ALA A 266 -29.58 -5.11 3.98
N TYR A 267 -29.69 -3.83 4.32
CA TYR A 267 -30.82 -2.99 3.94
C TYR A 267 -30.44 -1.49 3.93
N GLN A 268 -31.16 -0.69 3.13
CA GLN A 268 -31.16 0.76 3.26
C GLN A 268 -31.90 1.15 4.54
N ASP A 269 -31.28 1.95 5.39
CA ASP A 269 -31.75 2.26 6.74
C ASP A 269 -32.12 3.74 6.88
N SER A 270 -33.43 4.04 6.95
CA SER A 270 -33.92 5.42 7.01
C SER A 270 -33.55 6.14 8.30
N ASP A 271 -33.42 5.43 9.43
CA ASP A 271 -32.99 6.03 10.70
C ASP A 271 -31.52 6.45 10.67
N ASN A 272 -30.76 5.81 9.79
CA ASN A 272 -29.37 6.13 9.54
C ASN A 272 -29.19 7.00 8.29
N GLY A 273 -30.20 7.76 7.87
CA GLY A 273 -30.13 8.69 6.74
C GLY A 273 -30.15 8.00 5.38
N LYS A 274 -30.89 6.89 5.25
CA LYS A 274 -30.97 6.04 4.06
C LYS A 274 -29.61 5.48 3.63
N ARG A 275 -28.74 5.22 4.61
CA ARG A 275 -27.43 4.58 4.46
C ARG A 275 -27.56 3.07 4.66
N ILE A 276 -26.56 2.31 4.25
CA ILE A 276 -26.62 0.83 4.33
C ILE A 276 -26.30 0.35 5.75
N THR A 277 -27.13 -0.53 6.29
CA THR A 277 -26.87 -1.27 7.53
C THR A 277 -26.85 -2.76 7.21
N VAL A 278 -25.91 -3.50 7.81
CA VAL A 278 -25.91 -4.96 7.78
C VAL A 278 -26.05 -5.49 9.20
N ARG A 279 -26.87 -6.51 9.39
CA ARG A 279 -27.03 -7.24 10.65
C ARG A 279 -26.76 -8.72 10.45
N LYS A 280 -26.30 -9.38 11.50
CA LYS A 280 -26.14 -10.84 11.61
C LYS A 280 -26.96 -11.34 12.79
N LEU A 281 -27.56 -12.51 12.67
CA LEU A 281 -28.13 -13.20 13.82
C LEU A 281 -27.01 -13.87 14.63
N ASP A 282 -26.85 -13.46 15.88
CA ASP A 282 -25.88 -14.01 16.83
C ASP A 282 -26.55 -14.25 18.19
N GLY A 283 -26.39 -15.46 18.74
CA GLY A 283 -27.04 -15.87 19.99
C GLY A 283 -28.58 -15.70 20.00
N GLY A 284 -29.24 -15.80 18.84
CA GLY A 284 -30.70 -15.60 18.71
C GLY A 284 -31.15 -14.15 18.61
N THR A 285 -30.22 -13.18 18.58
CA THR A 285 -30.52 -11.75 18.46
C THR A 285 -29.82 -11.14 17.25
N TRP A 286 -30.44 -10.14 16.62
CA TRP A 286 -29.82 -9.46 15.48
C TRP A 286 -28.87 -8.35 15.92
N GLN A 287 -27.59 -8.52 15.61
CA GLN A 287 -26.54 -7.57 15.92
C GLN A 287 -26.06 -6.84 14.67
N PRO A 288 -25.80 -5.52 14.73
CA PRO A 288 -25.18 -4.80 13.61
C PRO A 288 -23.75 -5.32 13.36
N ILE A 289 -23.36 -5.41 12.09
CA ILE A 289 -21.99 -5.71 11.69
C ILE A 289 -21.27 -4.39 11.42
N GLY A 290 -20.28 -4.06 12.25
CA GLY A 290 -19.65 -2.75 12.22
C GLY A 290 -20.64 -1.63 12.58
N ILE A 291 -20.43 -0.43 12.03
CA ILE A 291 -21.31 0.71 12.26
C ILE A 291 -22.61 0.58 11.44
N ALA A 292 -23.75 0.92 12.04
CA ALA A 292 -25.00 1.09 11.29
C ALA A 292 -24.89 2.29 10.35
N GLY A 293 -25.47 2.18 9.15
CA GLY A 293 -25.33 3.21 8.12
C GLY A 293 -23.89 3.42 7.64
N PHE A 294 -23.10 2.36 7.41
CA PHE A 294 -21.67 2.47 7.09
C PHE A 294 -21.37 3.14 5.74
N SER A 295 -22.33 3.18 4.81
CA SER A 295 -22.12 3.84 3.52
C SER A 295 -21.86 5.33 3.70
N ALA A 296 -21.06 5.95 2.83
CA ALA A 296 -20.69 7.36 2.95
C ALA A 296 -21.90 8.32 2.83
N GLY A 297 -22.99 7.89 2.19
CA GLY A 297 -24.22 8.65 2.04
C GLY A 297 -25.40 7.77 1.62
N THR A 298 -26.50 8.42 1.23
CA THR A 298 -27.73 7.77 0.75
C THR A 298 -27.41 6.76 -0.35
N SER A 299 -27.86 5.52 -0.17
CA SER A 299 -27.47 4.39 -1.02
C SER A 299 -28.67 3.49 -1.34
N THR A 300 -28.80 3.01 -2.58
CA THR A 300 -29.92 2.17 -3.05
C THR A 300 -29.40 0.89 -3.71
N HIS A 301 -30.31 -0.05 -4.00
CA HIS A 301 -30.01 -1.31 -4.71
C HIS A 301 -28.88 -2.10 -4.06
N THR A 302 -29.09 -2.50 -2.81
CA THR A 302 -28.12 -3.27 -2.02
C THR A 302 -28.06 -4.72 -2.49
N SER A 303 -26.87 -5.29 -2.59
CA SER A 303 -26.64 -6.70 -2.85
C SER A 303 -25.61 -7.25 -1.85
N LEU A 304 -26.01 -8.23 -1.06
CA LEU A 304 -25.21 -8.87 -0.01
C LEU A 304 -24.77 -10.26 -0.46
N PHE A 305 -23.50 -10.57 -0.19
CA PHE A 305 -22.98 -11.93 -0.26
C PHE A 305 -22.09 -12.19 0.96
N VAL A 306 -22.15 -13.38 1.54
CA VAL A 306 -21.29 -13.76 2.67
C VAL A 306 -20.43 -14.95 2.26
N TYR A 307 -19.11 -14.82 2.38
CA TYR A 307 -18.16 -15.87 2.05
C TYR A 307 -17.31 -16.21 3.28
N GLY A 308 -17.39 -17.44 3.77
CA GLY A 308 -16.63 -17.90 4.93
C GLY A 308 -16.84 -17.01 6.16
N GLY A 309 -18.09 -16.65 6.45
CA GLY A 309 -18.48 -15.75 7.54
C GLY A 309 -18.23 -14.27 7.28
N THR A 310 -17.61 -13.90 6.16
CA THR A 310 -17.23 -12.51 5.81
C THR A 310 -18.26 -11.87 4.88
N PRO A 311 -18.98 -10.81 5.33
CA PRO A 311 -19.91 -10.06 4.49
C PRO A 311 -19.23 -9.16 3.46
N TYR A 312 -19.78 -9.18 2.26
CA TYR A 312 -19.48 -8.27 1.15
C TYR A 312 -20.79 -7.61 0.71
N VAL A 313 -20.77 -6.30 0.48
CA VAL A 313 -21.95 -5.54 0.06
C VAL A 313 -21.62 -4.67 -1.14
N ALA A 314 -22.37 -4.84 -2.22
CA ALA A 314 -22.40 -3.89 -3.32
C ALA A 314 -23.65 -3.00 -3.21
N TYR A 315 -23.51 -1.72 -3.54
CA TYR A 315 -24.62 -0.77 -3.54
C TYR A 315 -24.35 0.39 -4.50
N LYS A 316 -25.42 1.12 -4.82
CA LYS A 316 -25.38 2.34 -5.61
C LYS A 316 -25.47 3.57 -4.71
N ASN A 317 -24.52 4.48 -4.80
CA ASN A 317 -24.65 5.82 -4.24
C ASN A 317 -25.76 6.61 -4.98
N TYR A 318 -26.68 7.23 -4.23
CA TYR A 318 -27.85 7.87 -4.82
C TYR A 318 -27.51 9.13 -5.63
N ASN A 319 -26.57 9.95 -5.16
CA ASN A 319 -26.32 11.29 -5.72
C ASN A 319 -25.46 11.27 -6.99
N ASP A 320 -24.47 10.39 -7.08
CA ASP A 320 -23.49 10.34 -8.17
C ASP A 320 -23.61 9.07 -9.04
N ASN A 321 -24.56 8.19 -8.71
CA ASN A 321 -24.73 6.87 -9.31
C ASN A 321 -23.48 5.97 -9.19
N GLY A 322 -22.58 6.25 -8.24
CA GLY A 322 -21.37 5.47 -8.03
C GLY A 322 -21.66 4.06 -7.52
N ILE A 323 -21.12 3.04 -8.18
CA ILE A 323 -21.18 1.65 -7.70
C ILE A 323 -20.03 1.43 -6.71
N MET A 324 -20.38 1.00 -5.51
CA MET A 324 -19.48 0.77 -4.39
C MET A 324 -19.49 -0.70 -4.00
N VAL A 325 -18.36 -1.22 -3.51
CA VAL A 325 -18.27 -2.57 -2.93
C VAL A 325 -17.49 -2.48 -1.63
N MET A 326 -18.06 -3.00 -0.55
CA MET A 326 -17.47 -2.97 0.79
C MET A 326 -17.35 -4.39 1.36
N LYS A 327 -16.28 -4.67 2.11
CA LYS A 327 -15.99 -5.95 2.80
C LYS A 327 -15.85 -5.63 4.27
N TYR A 328 -16.41 -6.46 5.14
CA TYR A 328 -16.16 -6.33 6.57
C TYR A 328 -14.89 -7.07 6.97
N ALA A 329 -13.85 -6.34 7.38
CA ALA A 329 -12.55 -6.89 7.77
C ALA A 329 -12.47 -7.25 9.27
N GLY A 330 -13.57 -7.72 9.86
CA GLY A 330 -13.66 -8.14 11.26
C GLY A 330 -13.77 -7.01 12.30
N SER A 331 -13.32 -5.80 11.98
CA SER A 331 -13.46 -4.63 12.86
C SER A 331 -14.15 -3.44 12.19
N ALA A 332 -13.95 -3.26 10.88
CA ALA A 332 -14.50 -2.15 10.12
C ALA A 332 -14.88 -2.59 8.70
N TRP A 333 -15.73 -1.77 8.06
CA TRP A 333 -16.01 -1.87 6.64
C TRP A 333 -14.87 -1.22 5.84
N GLU A 334 -14.37 -1.96 4.85
CA GLU A 334 -13.30 -1.53 3.96
C GLU A 334 -13.80 -1.46 2.52
N LEU A 335 -13.38 -0.42 1.79
CA LEU A 335 -13.67 -0.25 0.38
C LEU A 335 -12.80 -1.20 -0.45
N LEU A 336 -13.42 -2.03 -1.30
CA LEU A 336 -12.69 -2.94 -2.18
C LEU A 336 -12.30 -2.25 -3.48
N GLY A 337 -11.05 -2.46 -3.90
CA GLY A 337 -10.55 -1.94 -5.18
C GLY A 337 -10.12 -0.47 -5.16
N GLY A 338 -10.06 0.16 -3.97
CA GLY A 338 -9.51 1.50 -3.78
C GLY A 338 -10.37 2.67 -4.30
N GLY A 339 -11.58 2.42 -4.81
CA GLY A 339 -12.43 3.47 -5.36
C GLY A 339 -13.78 2.99 -5.90
N LEU A 340 -14.44 3.89 -6.64
CA LEU A 340 -15.66 3.57 -7.38
C LEU A 340 -15.41 2.46 -8.39
N LEU A 341 -16.31 1.49 -8.45
CA LEU A 341 -16.28 0.44 -9.46
C LEU A 341 -16.67 1.00 -10.85
N GLY A 342 -17.60 1.95 -10.87
CA GLY A 342 -18.10 2.65 -12.06
C GLY A 342 -19.29 3.56 -11.71
N SER A 343 -19.91 4.18 -12.72
CA SER A 343 -21.19 4.90 -12.57
C SER A 343 -22.30 4.08 -13.21
N GLY A 344 -23.39 3.83 -12.49
CA GLY A 344 -24.41 2.88 -12.91
C GLY A 344 -25.55 2.64 -11.94
N THR A 345 -26.25 1.53 -12.11
CA THR A 345 -27.35 1.09 -11.23
C THR A 345 -27.54 -0.43 -11.26
N TYR A 346 -28.37 -0.95 -10.37
CA TYR A 346 -28.64 -2.39 -10.20
C TYR A 346 -27.38 -3.25 -10.02
N PRO A 347 -26.49 -2.94 -9.05
CA PRO A 347 -25.37 -3.82 -8.78
C PRO A 347 -25.86 -5.16 -8.25
N SER A 348 -25.37 -6.26 -8.83
CA SER A 348 -25.56 -7.63 -8.34
C SER A 348 -24.19 -8.22 -8.02
N LEU A 349 -23.98 -8.58 -6.76
CA LEU A 349 -22.73 -9.06 -6.19
C LEU A 349 -22.76 -10.58 -6.02
N TYR A 350 -21.66 -11.22 -6.39
CA TYR A 350 -21.42 -12.63 -6.11
C TYR A 350 -19.96 -12.84 -5.70
N VAL A 351 -19.68 -13.69 -4.71
CA VAL A 351 -18.30 -14.04 -4.33
C VAL A 351 -18.06 -15.51 -4.61
N TYR A 352 -17.16 -15.81 -5.56
CA TYR A 352 -16.80 -17.16 -5.95
C TYR A 352 -15.34 -17.44 -5.58
N ASP A 353 -15.08 -18.49 -4.81
CA ASP A 353 -13.73 -18.85 -4.32
C ASP A 353 -12.96 -17.67 -3.70
N GLY A 354 -13.66 -16.84 -2.93
CA GLY A 354 -13.10 -15.65 -2.28
C GLY A 354 -12.88 -14.44 -3.20
N VAL A 355 -13.24 -14.55 -4.48
CA VAL A 355 -13.14 -13.48 -5.47
C VAL A 355 -14.51 -12.81 -5.69
N PRO A 356 -14.64 -11.51 -5.38
CA PRO A 356 -15.86 -10.74 -5.67
C PRO A 356 -16.03 -10.46 -7.17
N TYR A 357 -17.25 -10.64 -7.65
CA TYR A 357 -17.76 -10.28 -8.97
C TYR A 357 -18.96 -9.35 -8.82
N VAL A 358 -19.04 -8.32 -9.65
CA VAL A 358 -20.19 -7.41 -9.69
C VAL A 358 -20.65 -7.18 -11.11
N ALA A 359 -21.92 -7.45 -11.38
CA ALA A 359 -22.61 -6.99 -12.58
C ALA A 359 -23.38 -5.71 -12.27
N TYR A 360 -23.45 -4.78 -13.21
CA TYR A 360 -24.24 -3.56 -13.07
C TYR A 360 -24.58 -2.98 -14.44
N GLN A 361 -25.66 -2.20 -14.52
CA GLN A 361 -25.94 -1.34 -15.67
C GLN A 361 -24.94 -0.18 -15.64
N ASP A 362 -24.10 -0.08 -16.65
CA ASP A 362 -22.94 0.81 -16.67
C ASP A 362 -23.22 2.03 -17.57
N TYR A 363 -23.44 3.18 -16.95
CA TYR A 363 -23.71 4.43 -17.65
C TYR A 363 -22.49 4.93 -18.42
N GLY A 364 -21.27 4.54 -18.02
CA GLY A 364 -20.03 4.87 -18.71
C GLY A 364 -19.87 4.16 -20.06
N VAL A 365 -20.63 3.10 -20.31
CA VAL A 365 -20.67 2.36 -21.59
C VAL A 365 -22.09 2.30 -22.14
N SER A 366 -22.76 3.46 -22.22
CA SER A 366 -24.09 3.61 -22.84
C SER A 366 -25.16 2.71 -22.22
N SER A 367 -25.18 2.62 -20.89
CA SER A 367 -26.15 1.82 -20.13
C SER A 367 -26.12 0.33 -20.47
N LYS A 368 -25.00 -0.19 -20.98
CA LYS A 368 -24.79 -1.62 -21.21
C LYS A 368 -24.47 -2.33 -19.90
N VAL A 369 -24.61 -3.65 -19.87
CA VAL A 369 -24.17 -4.42 -18.70
C VAL A 369 -22.64 -4.53 -18.68
N THR A 370 -22.02 -4.24 -17.54
CA THR A 370 -20.62 -4.56 -17.28
C THR A 370 -20.54 -5.55 -16.12
N VAL A 371 -19.68 -6.55 -16.26
CA VAL A 371 -19.27 -7.44 -15.15
C VAL A 371 -17.81 -7.17 -14.85
N LYS A 372 -17.48 -6.89 -13.60
CA LYS A 372 -16.09 -6.80 -13.13
C LYS A 372 -15.81 -7.84 -12.08
N LYS A 373 -14.57 -8.32 -12.03
CA LYS A 373 -14.02 -9.13 -10.94
C LYS A 373 -12.89 -8.39 -10.25
N LEU A 374 -12.73 -8.63 -8.95
CA LEU A 374 -11.61 -8.07 -8.21
C LEU A 374 -10.37 -8.95 -8.37
N LYS A 375 -9.34 -8.40 -9.00
CA LYS A 375 -8.01 -9.01 -9.06
C LYS A 375 -7.13 -8.51 -7.92
N LYS A 376 -6.16 -9.31 -7.51
CA LYS A 376 -5.21 -8.96 -6.44
C LYS A 376 -3.98 -8.27 -7.04
N THR A 377 -3.38 -7.38 -6.26
CA THR A 377 -2.22 -6.61 -6.70
C THR A 377 -0.96 -7.06 -5.99
N VAL A 378 0.16 -6.93 -6.70
CA VAL A 378 1.49 -6.99 -6.12
C VAL A 378 2.11 -5.61 -6.28
N THR A 379 2.40 -4.96 -5.15
CA THR A 379 3.02 -3.65 -5.09
C THR A 379 4.45 -3.78 -4.59
N TYR A 380 5.29 -2.84 -4.99
CA TYR A 380 6.70 -2.79 -4.60
C TYR A 380 6.95 -1.54 -3.75
N ASP A 381 7.69 -1.68 -2.66
CA ASP A 381 8.06 -0.61 -1.75
C ASP A 381 9.59 -0.52 -1.65
N GLY A 382 10.16 0.66 -1.91
CA GLY A 382 11.61 0.88 -1.90
C GLY A 382 12.27 0.71 -0.53
N ASN A 383 11.47 0.59 0.54
CA ASN A 383 11.85 0.25 1.90
C ASN A 383 13.06 1.06 2.41
N GLY A 384 12.90 2.39 2.43
CA GLY A 384 13.95 3.32 2.85
C GLY A 384 15.01 3.62 1.79
N SER A 385 14.75 3.31 0.51
CA SER A 385 15.55 3.80 -0.62
C SER A 385 15.69 5.32 -0.59
N THR A 386 16.87 5.82 -0.94
CA THR A 386 17.20 7.26 -1.00
C THR A 386 16.96 7.86 -2.38
N THR A 387 17.05 7.04 -3.43
CA THR A 387 16.89 7.44 -4.85
C THR A 387 16.30 6.29 -5.67
N GLY A 388 15.96 6.57 -6.93
CA GLY A 388 15.32 5.63 -7.84
C GLY A 388 13.82 5.52 -7.66
N THR A 389 13.20 4.62 -8.42
CA THR A 389 11.77 4.32 -8.34
C THR A 389 11.54 2.83 -8.20
N VAL A 390 10.46 2.46 -7.52
CA VAL A 390 10.03 1.06 -7.50
C VAL A 390 9.60 0.62 -8.91
N PRO A 391 9.71 -0.67 -9.26
CA PRO A 391 9.18 -1.18 -10.51
C PRO A 391 7.70 -0.78 -10.68
N ALA A 392 7.30 -0.41 -11.90
CA ALA A 392 5.90 -0.10 -12.19
C ALA A 392 5.04 -1.34 -11.94
N GLY A 393 4.36 -1.37 -10.80
CA GLY A 393 3.60 -2.53 -10.34
C GLY A 393 2.18 -2.15 -10.00
N THR A 394 1.28 -2.31 -10.98
CA THR A 394 -0.16 -2.52 -10.73
C THR A 394 -0.70 -3.47 -11.80
N ILE A 395 -0.26 -4.72 -11.79
CA ILE A 395 -0.90 -5.78 -12.57
C ILE A 395 -1.92 -6.44 -11.65
N GLY A 396 -3.16 -6.58 -12.15
CA GLY A 396 -4.18 -7.39 -11.50
C GLY A 396 -3.93 -8.86 -11.78
N TYR A 397 -3.70 -9.63 -10.72
CA TYR A 397 -3.56 -11.08 -10.77
C TYR A 397 -4.85 -11.76 -10.31
N ASP A 398 -5.24 -12.81 -11.04
CA ASP A 398 -6.27 -13.72 -10.57
C ASP A 398 -5.72 -14.55 -9.38
N LYS A 399 -6.62 -15.02 -8.50
CA LYS A 399 -6.24 -15.97 -7.44
C LYS A 399 -5.56 -17.18 -8.07
N ASN A 400 -4.47 -17.65 -7.46
CA ASN A 400 -3.60 -18.73 -7.93
C ASN A 400 -2.82 -18.45 -9.24
N ALA A 401 -2.94 -17.25 -9.83
CA ALA A 401 -2.10 -16.88 -10.96
C ALA A 401 -0.61 -16.86 -10.55
N VAL A 402 0.26 -17.32 -11.44
CA VAL A 402 1.71 -17.26 -11.20
C VAL A 402 2.18 -15.82 -11.39
N VAL A 403 2.77 -15.26 -10.34
CA VAL A 403 3.42 -13.94 -10.32
C VAL A 403 4.91 -14.13 -10.52
N THR A 404 5.52 -13.34 -11.41
CA THR A 404 6.98 -13.22 -11.53
C THR A 404 7.45 -11.94 -10.84
N VAL A 405 8.37 -12.07 -9.88
CA VAL A 405 8.92 -10.96 -9.11
C VAL A 405 9.85 -10.13 -9.98
N LEU A 406 9.62 -8.82 -10.01
CA LEU A 406 10.40 -7.87 -10.81
C LEU A 406 11.76 -7.61 -10.17
N GLY A 407 12.79 -7.37 -10.99
CA GLY A 407 14.10 -6.91 -10.50
C GLY A 407 14.10 -5.42 -10.14
N ASN A 408 15.27 -4.89 -9.82
CA ASN A 408 15.47 -3.46 -9.53
C ASN A 408 15.50 -2.60 -10.81
N ALA A 409 14.43 -2.65 -11.61
CA ALA A 409 14.38 -2.00 -12.92
C ALA A 409 14.32 -0.46 -12.84
N GLY A 410 13.86 0.10 -11.72
CA GLY A 410 13.81 1.54 -11.49
C GLY A 410 15.05 2.11 -10.79
N ASN A 411 16.15 1.34 -10.73
CA ASN A 411 17.43 1.75 -10.15
C ASN A 411 17.29 2.30 -8.71
N LEU A 412 16.55 1.60 -7.84
CA LEU A 412 16.51 1.92 -6.43
C LEU A 412 17.92 1.87 -5.84
N GLU A 413 18.27 2.90 -5.08
CA GLU A 413 19.50 2.92 -4.29
C GLU A 413 19.18 3.32 -2.85
N LYS A 414 19.98 2.79 -1.92
CA LYS A 414 19.97 3.18 -0.52
C LYS A 414 21.42 3.42 -0.11
N THR A 415 21.78 4.66 0.19
CA THR A 415 23.15 5.05 0.56
C THR A 415 23.76 4.09 1.58
N GLY A 416 24.97 3.59 1.29
CA GLY A 416 25.68 2.65 2.16
C GLY A 416 25.15 1.22 2.18
N HIS A 417 24.23 0.85 1.29
CA HIS A 417 23.63 -0.48 1.22
C HIS A 417 23.60 -1.04 -0.21
N SER A 418 23.51 -2.37 -0.33
CA SER A 418 23.30 -3.09 -1.58
C SER A 418 21.91 -3.71 -1.63
N PHE A 419 21.22 -3.57 -2.77
CA PHE A 419 19.94 -4.23 -3.02
C PHE A 419 20.17 -5.74 -3.20
N THR A 420 19.40 -6.57 -2.48
CA THR A 420 19.54 -8.04 -2.50
C THR A 420 18.32 -8.78 -3.02
N GLY A 421 17.18 -8.09 -3.16
CA GLY A 421 15.92 -8.69 -3.58
C GLY A 421 14.75 -8.00 -2.89
N TRP A 422 13.65 -8.72 -2.80
CA TRP A 422 12.42 -8.28 -2.15
C TRP A 422 12.06 -9.19 -0.99
N ASN A 423 11.26 -8.69 -0.05
CA ASN A 423 10.78 -9.45 1.08
C ASN A 423 9.29 -9.16 1.34
N THR A 424 8.53 -10.13 1.84
CA THR A 424 7.12 -9.92 2.18
C THR A 424 6.90 -9.11 3.46
N ALA A 425 7.95 -8.82 4.22
CA ALA A 425 7.91 -7.95 5.39
C ALA A 425 8.99 -6.87 5.30
N ALA A 426 8.64 -5.65 5.72
CA ALA A 426 9.54 -4.49 5.65
C ALA A 426 10.81 -4.65 6.51
N ASP A 427 10.72 -5.41 7.61
CA ASP A 427 11.83 -5.70 8.52
C ASP A 427 12.72 -6.87 8.05
N GLY A 428 12.37 -7.51 6.94
CA GLY A 428 13.09 -8.67 6.40
C GLY A 428 12.76 -10.01 7.05
N SER A 429 11.82 -10.07 7.99
CA SER A 429 11.39 -11.32 8.66
C SER A 429 10.52 -12.22 7.78
N GLY A 430 10.00 -11.68 6.67
CA GLY A 430 9.14 -12.38 5.74
C GLY A 430 9.91 -13.26 4.77
N THR A 431 9.21 -13.71 3.72
CA THR A 431 9.78 -14.57 2.69
C THR A 431 10.61 -13.76 1.71
N PRO A 432 11.90 -14.07 1.50
CA PRO A 432 12.74 -13.38 0.52
C PRO A 432 12.46 -13.88 -0.91
N TYR A 433 12.46 -12.95 -1.86
CA TYR A 433 12.31 -13.21 -3.29
C TYR A 433 13.39 -12.48 -4.09
N GLY A 434 14.15 -13.25 -4.87
CA GLY A 434 15.06 -12.69 -5.87
C GLY A 434 14.34 -12.22 -7.14
N ALA A 435 15.01 -11.43 -7.98
CA ALA A 435 14.50 -11.06 -9.28
C ALA A 435 14.23 -12.30 -10.15
N GLY A 436 13.05 -12.36 -10.79
CA GLY A 436 12.63 -13.51 -11.61
C GLY A 436 12.09 -14.71 -10.82
N ALA A 437 12.11 -14.67 -9.49
CA ALA A 437 11.42 -15.68 -8.68
C ALA A 437 9.92 -15.67 -8.95
N THR A 438 9.26 -16.80 -8.74
CA THR A 438 7.81 -16.92 -8.97
C THR A 438 7.07 -17.43 -7.75
N PHE A 439 5.84 -16.98 -7.56
CA PHE A 439 4.92 -17.50 -6.54
C PHE A 439 3.47 -17.48 -7.04
N ALA A 440 2.59 -18.25 -6.40
CA ALA A 440 1.15 -18.24 -6.72
C ALA A 440 0.44 -17.15 -5.92
N MET A 441 -0.39 -16.34 -6.58
CA MET A 441 -1.11 -15.25 -5.92
C MET A 441 -2.15 -15.78 -4.93
N GLY A 442 -2.08 -15.28 -3.68
CA GLY A 442 -2.99 -15.65 -2.60
C GLY A 442 -4.34 -14.90 -2.63
N GLU A 443 -5.03 -14.92 -1.49
CA GLU A 443 -6.35 -14.29 -1.34
C GLU A 443 -6.28 -12.77 -1.10
N ASP A 444 -5.14 -12.25 -0.68
CA ASP A 444 -4.95 -10.83 -0.34
C ASP A 444 -3.87 -10.19 -1.24
N ALA A 445 -3.94 -8.86 -1.36
CA ALA A 445 -2.88 -8.11 -2.03
C ALA A 445 -1.55 -8.24 -1.27
N LEU A 446 -0.44 -8.18 -2.01
CA LEU A 446 0.91 -8.37 -1.45
C LEU A 446 1.79 -7.15 -1.72
N THR A 447 2.39 -6.60 -0.67
CA THR A 447 3.48 -5.63 -0.81
C THR A 447 4.81 -6.35 -0.66
N LEU A 448 5.70 -6.14 -1.64
CA LEU A 448 7.08 -6.61 -1.62
C LEU A 448 8.01 -5.45 -1.29
N TYR A 449 8.78 -5.57 -0.21
CA TYR A 449 9.68 -4.55 0.32
C TYR A 449 11.11 -4.81 -0.13
N ALA A 450 11.80 -3.78 -0.62
CA ALA A 450 13.20 -3.91 -1.01
C ALA A 450 14.05 -4.39 0.18
N GLN A 451 14.85 -5.42 -0.04
CA GLN A 451 15.74 -5.99 0.96
C GLN A 451 17.17 -5.49 0.72
N TRP A 452 17.73 -4.87 1.76
CA TRP A 452 19.02 -4.17 1.70
C TRP A 452 20.04 -4.86 2.61
N THR A 453 21.25 -5.10 2.12
CA THR A 453 22.41 -5.49 2.94
C THR A 453 23.29 -4.27 3.18
N ILE A 454 23.69 -4.05 4.44
CA ILE A 454 24.60 -2.96 4.80
C ILE A 454 25.99 -3.23 4.21
N ASN A 455 26.57 -2.22 3.57
CA ASN A 455 27.90 -2.33 2.99
C ASN A 455 28.96 -2.00 4.05
N ASN A 456 30.14 -2.60 3.87
CA ASN A 456 31.33 -2.27 4.67
C ASN A 456 32.29 -1.39 3.86
N TYR A 457 32.88 -0.41 4.52
CA TYR A 457 33.84 0.52 3.96
C TYR A 457 35.14 0.50 4.76
N GLN A 458 36.25 0.73 4.07
CA GLN A 458 37.60 0.74 4.65
C GLN A 458 37.90 2.09 5.29
N VAL A 459 38.47 2.04 6.50
CA VAL A 459 39.16 3.17 7.13
C VAL A 459 40.63 2.81 7.21
N ALA A 460 41.47 3.52 6.46
CA ALA A 460 42.91 3.32 6.39
C ALA A 460 43.69 4.50 6.97
N TYR A 461 44.95 4.28 7.31
CA TYR A 461 45.87 5.31 7.80
C TYR A 461 47.09 5.41 6.90
N ASP A 462 47.56 6.63 6.66
CA ASP A 462 48.73 6.94 5.84
C ASP A 462 49.67 7.89 6.59
N GLY A 463 50.97 7.55 6.66
CA GLY A 463 51.97 8.31 7.42
C GLY A 463 52.28 9.69 6.83
N ASN A 464 51.79 9.99 5.62
CA ASN A 464 51.83 11.28 4.94
C ASN A 464 53.23 11.92 4.92
N GLY A 465 54.17 11.20 4.32
CA GLY A 465 55.57 11.58 4.25
C GLY A 465 56.35 11.40 5.57
N SER A 466 55.90 10.49 6.43
CA SER A 466 56.68 10.02 7.59
C SER A 466 58.01 9.41 7.13
N THR A 467 59.08 9.67 7.88
CA THR A 467 60.44 9.16 7.65
C THR A 467 60.79 7.95 8.51
N GLY A 468 59.93 7.57 9.47
CA GLY A 468 60.11 6.37 10.30
C GLY A 468 58.84 5.95 11.04
N GLY A 469 58.90 4.81 11.74
CA GLY A 469 57.74 4.20 12.40
C GLY A 469 56.84 3.40 11.47
N GLY A 470 55.69 2.95 11.98
CA GLY A 470 54.65 2.25 11.22
C GLY A 470 53.31 2.97 11.28
N VAL A 471 52.54 2.91 10.21
CA VAL A 471 51.15 3.40 10.24
C VAL A 471 50.26 2.45 11.05
N PRO A 472 49.29 2.96 11.84
CA PRO A 472 48.32 2.10 12.50
C PRO A 472 47.53 1.25 11.50
N ALA A 473 47.11 0.06 11.92
CA ALA A 473 46.26 -0.79 11.12
C ALA A 473 44.86 -0.15 10.96
N GLY A 474 44.36 -0.17 9.72
CA GLY A 474 42.98 0.20 9.40
C GLY A 474 41.98 -0.92 9.72
N GLY A 475 40.76 -0.78 9.19
CA GLY A 475 39.73 -1.82 9.29
C GLY A 475 38.58 -1.64 8.32
N SER A 476 37.76 -2.70 8.20
CA SER A 476 36.52 -2.70 7.43
C SER A 476 35.33 -2.60 8.37
N TYR A 477 34.50 -1.60 8.19
CA TYR A 477 33.41 -1.27 9.11
C TYR A 477 32.11 -1.07 8.35
N ALA A 478 30.99 -1.49 8.94
CA ALA A 478 29.67 -1.28 8.36
C ALA A 478 29.36 0.23 8.25
N TYR A 479 28.66 0.62 7.20
CA TYR A 479 28.19 1.99 7.00
C TYR A 479 27.51 2.57 8.24
N GLY A 480 27.80 3.83 8.56
CA GLY A 480 27.22 4.52 9.72
C GLY A 480 27.81 4.11 11.08
N THR A 481 28.71 3.11 11.12
CA THR A 481 29.43 2.76 12.34
C THR A 481 30.32 3.93 12.77
N ALA A 482 30.28 4.27 14.06
CA ALA A 482 31.24 5.19 14.67
C ALA A 482 32.50 4.42 15.05
N VAL A 483 33.64 4.80 14.48
CA VAL A 483 34.95 4.22 14.78
C VAL A 483 35.83 5.24 15.51
N THR A 484 36.61 4.79 16.48
CA THR A 484 37.57 5.63 17.18
C THR A 484 38.84 5.79 16.35
N VAL A 485 39.24 7.04 16.09
CA VAL A 485 40.45 7.38 15.37
C VAL A 485 41.68 7.04 16.22
N GLN A 486 42.60 6.27 15.63
CA GLN A 486 43.79 5.77 16.31
C GLN A 486 44.76 6.92 16.63
N GLY A 487 45.50 6.79 17.74
CA GLY A 487 46.64 7.68 18.01
C GLY A 487 47.87 7.32 17.19
N ASN A 488 49.02 7.89 17.55
CA ASN A 488 50.32 7.54 16.94
C ASN A 488 50.86 6.18 17.46
N ALA A 489 50.05 5.12 17.40
CA ALA A 489 50.36 3.83 18.02
C ALA A 489 51.55 3.12 17.38
N GLY A 490 51.83 3.39 16.10
CA GLY A 490 52.99 2.83 15.39
C GLY A 490 54.25 3.70 15.47
N ASN A 491 54.28 4.71 16.35
CA ASN A 491 55.41 5.61 16.56
C ASN A 491 55.90 6.25 15.24
N LEU A 492 54.98 6.79 14.44
CA LEU A 492 55.32 7.55 13.23
C LEU A 492 56.23 8.71 13.57
N ILE A 493 57.27 8.86 12.76
CA ILE A 493 58.28 9.91 12.85
C ILE A 493 58.31 10.65 11.51
N LYS A 494 58.39 11.98 11.55
CA LYS A 494 58.73 12.81 10.41
C LYS A 494 59.77 13.81 10.86
N THR A 495 60.97 13.75 10.27
CA THR A 495 62.11 14.58 10.67
C THR A 495 61.72 16.06 10.70
N GLY A 496 62.05 16.75 11.81
CA GLY A 496 61.73 18.16 11.99
C GLY A 496 60.26 18.49 12.26
N HIS A 497 59.38 17.50 12.48
CA HIS A 497 57.95 17.71 12.69
C HIS A 497 57.41 16.94 13.91
N THR A 498 56.30 17.42 14.47
CA THR A 498 55.52 16.78 15.53
C THR A 498 54.20 16.26 14.95
N PHE A 499 53.81 15.04 15.31
CA PHE A 499 52.51 14.47 14.93
C PHE A 499 51.38 15.25 15.60
N ALA A 500 50.45 15.76 14.79
CA ALA A 500 49.38 16.65 15.23
C ALA A 500 47.99 16.06 14.97
N GLY A 501 47.85 14.74 14.84
CA GLY A 501 46.59 14.07 14.53
C GLY A 501 46.48 13.66 13.06
N TRP A 502 45.27 13.49 12.56
CA TRP A 502 44.98 13.01 11.22
C TRP A 502 44.14 14.00 10.41
N ASN A 503 44.19 13.89 9.09
CA ASN A 503 43.36 14.66 8.16
C ASN A 503 42.79 13.74 7.07
N THR A 504 41.59 14.01 6.57
CA THR A 504 40.98 13.21 5.47
C THR A 504 41.58 13.49 4.08
N ALA A 505 42.47 14.48 3.95
CA ALA A 505 43.22 14.79 2.74
C ALA A 505 44.71 14.91 3.04
N ALA A 506 45.56 14.44 2.13
CA ALA A 506 47.02 14.42 2.30
C ALA A 506 47.63 15.84 2.39
N ASP A 507 47.00 16.82 1.73
CA ASP A 507 47.42 18.22 1.74
C ASP A 507 46.99 18.99 3.00
N GLY A 508 46.22 18.36 3.89
CA GLY A 508 45.72 18.97 5.12
C GLY A 508 44.45 19.83 4.95
N ASN A 509 43.89 19.93 3.74
CA ASN A 509 42.67 20.72 3.49
C ASN A 509 41.37 19.96 3.79
N GLY A 510 41.47 18.70 4.18
CA GLY A 510 40.34 17.89 4.62
C GLY A 510 39.91 18.17 6.06
N THR A 511 39.14 17.26 6.63
CA THR A 511 38.68 17.32 8.02
C THR A 511 39.73 16.77 8.96
N ASN A 512 40.01 17.51 10.03
CA ASN A 512 40.96 17.14 11.05
C ASN A 512 40.34 16.21 12.10
N TYR A 513 41.09 15.19 12.51
CA TYR A 513 40.72 14.24 13.55
C TYR A 513 41.87 14.07 14.55
N ASP A 514 41.60 14.37 15.82
CA ASP A 514 42.54 14.10 16.90
C ASP A 514 42.48 12.62 17.32
N ALA A 515 43.54 12.13 17.98
CA ALA A 515 43.55 10.78 18.53
C ALA A 515 42.39 10.58 19.52
N GLY A 516 41.65 9.48 19.39
CA GLY A 516 40.48 9.18 20.22
C GLY A 516 39.18 9.84 19.76
N SER A 517 39.21 10.69 18.73
CA SER A 517 38.00 11.26 18.15
C SER A 517 37.14 10.19 17.45
N SER A 518 35.84 10.46 17.29
CA SER A 518 34.91 9.57 16.60
C SER A 518 34.77 9.94 15.13
N LEU A 519 35.00 8.98 14.24
CA LEU A 519 34.74 9.06 12.80
C LEU A 519 33.53 8.19 12.45
N THR A 520 32.50 8.77 11.84
CA THR A 520 31.37 8.00 11.31
C THR A 520 31.69 7.52 9.90
N VAL A 521 31.61 6.22 9.66
CA VAL A 521 31.93 5.60 8.37
C VAL A 521 30.89 6.02 7.32
N GLY A 522 31.34 6.77 6.31
CA GLY A 522 30.52 7.24 5.19
C GLY A 522 30.35 6.19 4.07
N PRO A 523 29.69 6.55 2.94
CA PRO A 523 29.40 5.63 1.85
C PRO A 523 30.60 5.42 0.90
N ALA A 524 31.82 5.62 1.38
CA ALA A 524 33.07 5.46 0.64
C ALA A 524 34.20 5.11 1.60
N ASN A 525 35.24 4.46 1.07
CA ASN A 525 36.47 4.23 1.81
C ASN A 525 37.13 5.58 2.14
N VAL A 526 37.75 5.67 3.31
CA VAL A 526 38.45 6.86 3.78
C VAL A 526 39.88 6.51 4.19
N THR A 527 40.81 7.36 3.79
CA THR A 527 42.19 7.32 4.25
C THR A 527 42.43 8.54 5.13
N LEU A 528 42.91 8.30 6.34
CA LEU A 528 43.33 9.32 7.28
C LEU A 528 44.85 9.52 7.14
N TYR A 529 45.26 10.70 6.71
CA TYR A 529 46.65 11.09 6.50
C TYR A 529 47.21 11.78 7.74
N ALA A 530 48.41 11.40 8.17
CA ALA A 530 49.05 12.02 9.32
C ALA A 530 49.22 13.53 9.08
N ARG A 531 48.77 14.31 10.06
CA ARG A 531 48.93 15.76 10.08
C ARG A 531 50.18 16.08 10.89
N TRP A 532 51.06 16.90 10.32
CA TRP A 532 52.36 17.21 10.90
C TRP A 532 52.47 18.71 11.15
N THR A 533 52.93 19.09 12.33
CA THR A 533 53.31 20.47 12.65
C THR A 533 54.83 20.58 12.58
N ALA A 534 55.36 21.45 11.72
CA ALA A 534 56.79 21.69 11.66
C ALA A 534 57.28 22.25 13.00
N ASN A 535 58.38 21.70 13.51
CA ASN A 535 58.96 22.13 14.77
C ASN A 535 59.68 23.47 14.57
N SER A 536 59.70 24.29 15.63
CA SER A 536 60.52 25.50 15.67
C SER A 536 61.79 25.25 16.48
N TYR A 537 62.91 25.65 15.93
CA TYR A 537 64.23 25.53 16.52
C TYR A 537 64.73 26.93 16.88
N ALA A 538 65.25 27.07 18.09
CA ALA A 538 65.93 28.28 18.52
C ALA A 538 67.36 28.28 17.98
N LEU A 539 67.72 29.36 17.29
CA LEU A 539 69.09 29.69 16.95
C LEU A 539 69.55 30.78 17.92
N ASP A 540 70.58 30.47 18.69
CA ASP A 540 71.25 31.43 19.54
C ASP A 540 72.68 31.65 19.07
N TYR A 541 73.18 32.85 19.35
CA TYR A 541 74.56 33.23 19.06
C TYR A 541 75.31 33.31 20.39
N ASP A 542 76.49 32.68 20.46
CA ASP A 542 77.38 32.81 21.61
C ASP A 542 78.52 33.75 21.23
N GLY A 543 78.67 34.84 21.99
CA GLY A 543 79.76 35.80 21.83
C GLY A 543 81.14 35.28 22.22
N ASN A 544 81.29 33.99 22.54
CA ASN A 544 82.52 33.20 22.72
C ASN A 544 83.66 33.96 23.44
N GLY A 545 83.33 34.57 24.58
CA GLY A 545 84.28 35.32 25.42
C GLY A 545 84.65 36.72 24.91
N SER A 546 83.81 37.34 24.09
CA SER A 546 83.95 38.73 23.65
C SER A 546 84.08 39.68 24.83
N THR A 547 84.94 40.70 24.70
CA THR A 547 85.24 41.69 25.75
C THR A 547 84.58 43.06 25.49
N GLY A 548 83.85 43.22 24.39
CA GLY A 548 83.07 44.43 24.06
C GLY A 548 82.16 44.22 22.84
N GLY A 549 81.13 45.07 22.68
CA GLY A 549 80.06 44.88 21.69
C GLY A 549 78.87 44.07 22.22
N GLY A 550 77.86 43.82 21.39
CA GLY A 550 76.68 43.02 21.73
C GLY A 550 76.59 41.75 20.90
N VAL A 551 76.20 40.62 21.51
CA VAL A 551 75.96 39.38 20.76
C VAL A 551 74.69 39.55 19.91
N PRO A 552 74.68 39.15 18.63
CA PRO A 552 73.48 39.23 17.81
C PRO A 552 72.29 38.53 18.47
N ALA A 553 71.10 39.10 18.31
CA ALA A 553 69.88 38.47 18.81
C ALA A 553 69.61 37.17 18.04
N GLY A 554 69.32 36.11 18.79
CA GLY A 554 68.83 34.85 18.25
C GLY A 554 67.41 34.96 17.67
N GLY A 555 66.87 33.83 17.24
CA GLY A 555 65.52 33.75 16.68
C GLY A 555 64.93 32.34 16.73
N SER A 556 63.62 32.25 16.56
CA SER A 556 62.91 30.98 16.42
C SER A 556 62.58 30.74 14.95
N TYR A 557 63.06 29.62 14.42
CA TYR A 557 62.98 29.30 13.00
C TYR A 557 62.26 27.95 12.82
N VAL A 558 61.29 27.92 11.92
CA VAL A 558 60.58 26.69 11.58
C VAL A 558 61.50 25.78 10.77
N TYR A 559 61.43 24.47 11.01
CA TYR A 559 62.16 23.47 10.26
C TYR A 559 62.04 23.66 8.74
N GLY A 560 63.17 23.55 8.03
CA GLY A 560 63.24 23.74 6.58
C GLY A 560 63.17 25.19 6.10
N SER A 561 63.10 26.19 6.99
CA SER A 561 63.22 27.59 6.59
C SER A 561 64.67 27.96 6.24
N GLY A 562 64.86 28.71 5.16
CA GLY A 562 66.15 29.31 4.84
C GLY A 562 66.47 30.43 5.84
N ILE A 563 67.58 30.30 6.55
CA ILE A 563 68.04 31.31 7.51
C ILE A 563 69.30 32.02 7.00
N THR A 564 69.36 33.33 7.21
CA THR A 564 70.58 34.11 6.98
C THR A 564 71.28 34.30 8.31
N ILE A 565 72.51 33.80 8.42
CA ILE A 565 73.34 34.00 9.60
C ILE A 565 73.76 35.47 9.68
N SER A 566 73.47 36.12 10.81
CA SER A 566 73.89 37.49 11.05
C SER A 566 75.41 37.56 11.10
N GLY A 567 76.02 38.51 10.37
CA GLY A 567 77.45 38.80 10.52
C GLY A 567 77.76 39.44 11.88
N ASN A 568 78.85 40.19 12.00
CA ASN A 568 79.17 40.91 13.23
C ASN A 568 78.32 42.18 13.43
N SER A 569 76.99 42.07 13.35
CA SER A 569 76.07 43.20 13.41
C SER A 569 76.08 43.91 14.77
N GLY A 570 76.47 43.22 15.84
CA GLY A 570 76.61 43.78 17.17
C GLY A 570 78.01 44.34 17.50
N ASN A 571 78.90 44.43 16.51
CA ASN A 571 80.27 44.93 16.66
C ASN A 571 81.06 44.23 17.80
N LEU A 572 80.95 42.90 17.88
CA LEU A 572 81.71 42.09 18.83
C LEU A 572 83.21 42.32 18.64
N THR A 573 83.90 42.54 19.76
CA THR A 573 85.35 42.71 19.84
C THR A 573 85.90 41.79 20.94
N LYS A 574 87.11 41.29 20.72
CA LYS A 574 87.89 40.56 21.71
C LYS A 574 89.29 41.16 21.73
N THR A 575 89.70 41.69 22.89
CA THR A 575 90.99 42.37 23.02
C THR A 575 92.14 41.49 22.53
N GLY A 576 92.97 42.03 21.63
CA GLY A 576 94.11 41.32 21.03
C GLY A 576 93.80 40.43 19.81
N HIS A 577 92.56 40.41 19.30
CA HIS A 577 92.12 39.52 18.21
C HIS A 577 91.36 40.27 17.11
N THR A 578 91.38 39.73 15.88
CA THR A 578 90.55 40.22 14.75
C THR A 578 89.42 39.23 14.45
N PHE A 579 88.19 39.73 14.26
CA PHE A 579 87.01 38.91 13.94
C PHE A 579 87.12 38.32 12.53
N ALA A 580 87.03 36.99 12.40
CA ALA A 580 87.20 36.30 11.13
C ALA A 580 85.95 35.60 10.58
N GLY A 581 84.82 35.64 11.30
CA GLY A 581 83.56 35.08 10.84
C GLY A 581 82.78 34.34 11.92
N VAL A 582 81.63 33.81 11.50
CA VAL A 582 80.72 32.98 12.31
C VAL A 582 80.90 31.53 11.89
N GLU A 583 80.92 30.61 12.86
CA GLU A 583 81.05 29.16 12.60
C GLU A 583 79.90 28.38 13.23
N TYR A 584 79.48 27.28 12.60
CA TYR A 584 78.41 26.42 13.11
C TYR A 584 78.99 25.38 14.09
N GLY A 585 78.58 25.45 15.36
CA GLY A 585 79.19 24.67 16.45
C GLY A 585 78.76 23.19 16.57
N GLY A 586 78.02 22.64 15.59
CA GLY A 586 77.23 21.40 15.70
C GLY A 586 77.95 20.13 16.21
N GLU A 587 79.27 20.02 16.11
CA GLU A 587 80.00 18.81 16.56
C GLU A 587 80.86 18.99 17.83
N ARG A 588 80.87 20.17 18.47
CA ARG A 588 81.48 20.31 19.81
C ARG A 588 80.50 19.83 20.88
N LYS A 589 80.54 18.53 21.19
CA LYS A 589 79.75 17.87 22.24
C LYS A 589 79.60 18.73 23.51
N ARG A 590 78.35 19.01 23.89
CA ARG A 590 77.94 19.50 25.21
C ARG A 590 78.39 18.51 26.29
N ASN A 591 79.55 18.73 26.89
CA ASN A 591 80.00 17.96 28.04
C ASN A 591 79.41 18.55 29.32
N GLY A 592 78.16 18.22 29.66
CA GLY A 592 77.59 18.19 31.03
C GLY A 592 77.67 19.42 31.96
N LEU A 593 78.37 20.48 31.59
CA LEU A 593 78.59 21.74 32.29
C LEU A 593 78.76 22.79 31.18
N GLY A 594 77.85 23.76 31.12
CA GLY A 594 77.62 24.61 29.93
C GLY A 594 78.76 25.55 29.53
N SER A 595 79.71 25.06 28.74
CA SER A 595 80.48 25.90 27.80
C SER A 595 80.98 25.09 26.60
N CYS A 596 80.92 25.70 25.40
CA CYS A 596 81.61 25.21 24.22
C CYS A 596 83.12 25.39 24.44
N GLY A 597 83.88 24.29 24.51
CA GLY A 597 85.34 24.35 24.68
C GLY A 597 86.04 24.91 23.42
N TYR A 598 86.90 25.91 23.59
CA TYR A 598 87.68 26.54 22.52
C TYR A 598 89.08 25.93 22.38
N VAL A 599 89.62 25.95 21.15
CA VAL A 599 91.04 25.68 20.84
C VAL A 599 91.58 26.92 20.11
N GLU A 600 92.62 27.56 20.68
CA GLU A 600 93.29 28.73 20.09
C GLU A 600 94.12 28.34 18.85
N TYR A 601 93.86 29.00 17.73
CA TYR A 601 94.73 28.99 16.54
C TYR A 601 95.22 30.42 16.25
N GLY A 602 96.19 30.91 17.02
CA GLY A 602 96.83 32.21 16.76
C GLY A 602 95.90 33.45 16.93
N PRO A 603 96.18 34.60 16.27
CA PRO A 603 95.58 35.91 16.60
C PRO A 603 94.15 36.13 16.04
N VAL A 604 93.42 35.05 15.73
CA VAL A 604 92.13 35.09 15.04
C VAL A 604 91.03 34.52 15.92
N TRP A 605 89.85 35.16 15.93
CA TRP A 605 88.71 34.77 16.77
C TRP A 605 87.40 34.66 15.97
N ARG A 606 86.58 33.64 16.30
CA ARG A 606 85.25 33.36 15.76
C ARG A 606 84.26 33.17 16.91
N TYR A 607 83.00 33.47 16.65
CA TYR A 607 81.89 33.21 17.58
C TYR A 607 81.00 32.11 16.99
N ASP A 608 80.36 31.31 17.86
CA ASP A 608 79.64 30.11 17.45
C ASP A 608 78.14 30.41 17.31
N ALA A 609 77.56 29.97 16.18
CA ALA A 609 76.12 29.79 16.06
C ALA A 609 75.77 28.39 16.61
N VAL A 610 74.92 28.35 17.64
CA VAL A 610 74.59 27.11 18.36
C VAL A 610 73.09 26.84 18.25
N CYS A 611 72.72 25.69 17.68
CA CYS A 611 71.35 25.19 17.73
C CYS A 611 71.17 24.34 19.00
N ALA A 612 70.06 24.55 19.70
CA ALA A 612 69.82 23.86 20.97
C ALA A 612 69.56 22.33 20.82
N VAL A 613 69.27 21.85 19.61
CA VAL A 613 69.03 20.44 19.26
C VAL A 613 69.51 20.23 17.81
N ASP A 614 70.05 19.04 17.50
CA ASP A 614 70.60 18.66 16.18
C ASP A 614 69.70 19.14 15.03
N CYS A 615 70.12 20.20 14.36
CA CYS A 615 69.54 20.64 13.09
C CYS A 615 70.36 19.97 11.99
N GLU A 616 69.73 19.06 11.24
CA GLU A 616 70.25 18.67 9.91
C GLU A 616 69.96 19.74 8.86
#